data_AF-A0A9E3E3K7-F1
#
_entry.id   AF-A0A9E3E3K7-F1
#
_cell.length_a   1.000
_cell.length_b   1.000
_cell.length_c   1.000
_cell.angle_alpha   90.00
_cell.angle_beta   90.00
_cell.angle_gamma   90.00
#
_symmetry.space_group_name_H-M   'P 1'
#
loop_
_entity.id
_entity.type
_entity.pdbx_description
1 polymer ?
#
loop_
_entity_poly.entity_id
_entity_poly.type
_entity_poly.pdbx_seq_one_letter_code
_entity_poly.pdbx_strand_id
1 'polypeptide(L)'
;MKIAGIVLAALIVLIQYPLWIGKGGWLRVWDVDRQVTAQKAKNGELQRRNAGLAAEVNDLKTGTEAIEERARFELGMVRPDEVFYQYVDQAPPTTVAVRGK
;
A
#
# COMPACT_ATOMS: atom_id res chain seq x y z
N MET A 1 -66.32 -25.76 -11.29
CA MET A 1 -65.26 -26.63 -10.69
C MET A 1 -63.90 -26.47 -11.36
N LYS A 2 -63.73 -26.67 -12.69
CA LYS A 2 -62.41 -26.65 -13.36
C LYS A 2 -61.74 -25.26 -13.47
N ILE A 3 -62.53 -24.20 -13.66
CA ILE A 3 -62.03 -22.82 -13.85
C ILE A 3 -61.36 -22.28 -12.57
N ALA A 4 -61.93 -22.59 -11.39
CA ALA A 4 -61.35 -22.19 -10.11
C ALA A 4 -59.94 -22.78 -9.89
N GLY A 5 -59.72 -24.03 -10.30
CA GLY A 5 -58.40 -24.67 -10.22
C GLY A 5 -57.36 -24.01 -11.13
N ILE A 6 -57.76 -23.59 -12.33
CA ILE A 6 -56.88 -22.89 -13.28
C ILE A 6 -56.49 -21.50 -12.74
N VAL A 7 -57.46 -20.78 -12.17
CA VAL A 7 -57.20 -19.45 -11.56
C VAL A 7 -56.26 -19.59 -10.36
N LEU A 8 -56.44 -20.61 -9.53
CA LEU A 8 -55.55 -20.87 -8.39
C LEU A 8 -54.13 -21.23 -8.84
N ALA A 9 -54.00 -22.07 -9.87
CA ALA A 9 -52.70 -22.42 -10.46
C ALA A 9 -52.01 -21.20 -11.07
N ALA A 10 -52.75 -20.34 -11.77
CA ALA A 10 -52.23 -19.10 -12.34
C ALA A 10 -51.72 -18.14 -11.24
N LEU A 11 -52.46 -18.00 -10.13
CA LEU A 11 -52.04 -17.21 -8.98
C LEU A 11 -50.76 -17.76 -8.32
N ILE A 12 -50.64 -19.08 -8.20
CA ILE A 12 -49.43 -19.72 -7.66
C ILE A 12 -48.23 -19.43 -8.56
N VAL A 13 -48.37 -19.59 -9.89
CA VAL A 13 -47.30 -19.30 -10.84
C VAL A 13 -46.92 -17.82 -10.81
N LEU A 14 -47.90 -16.91 -10.71
CA LEU A 14 -47.67 -15.46 -10.62
C LEU A 14 -46.83 -15.09 -9.38
N ILE A 15 -46.99 -15.81 -8.27
CA ILE A 15 -46.22 -15.57 -7.04
C ILE A 15 -44.85 -16.28 -7.07
N GLN A 16 -44.75 -17.43 -7.73
CA GLN A 16 -43.49 -18.18 -7.85
C GLN A 16 -42.52 -17.55 -8.86
N TYR A 17 -43.02 -16.92 -9.93
CA TYR A 17 -42.21 -16.33 -10.99
C TYR A 17 -41.27 -15.20 -10.49
N PRO A 18 -41.72 -14.26 -9.61
CA PRO A 18 -40.85 -13.30 -8.95
C PRO A 18 -39.83 -13.91 -8.00
N LEU A 19 -40.01 -15.14 -7.51
CA LEU A 19 -38.98 -15.80 -6.69
C LEU A 19 -37.82 -16.31 -7.56
N TRP A 20 -38.12 -16.73 -8.79
CA TRP A 20 -37.12 -17.26 -9.72
C TRP A 20 -36.38 -16.12 -10.46
N ILE A 21 -37.08 -15.00 -10.74
CA ILE A 21 -36.59 -13.89 -11.58
C ILE A 21 -36.48 -12.55 -10.83
N GLY A 22 -37.03 -12.43 -9.62
CA GLY A 22 -36.98 -11.19 -8.83
C GLY A 22 -35.60 -10.90 -8.24
N LYS A 23 -35.53 -9.93 -7.33
CA LYS A 23 -34.32 -9.19 -6.88
C LYS A 23 -33.09 -10.02 -6.45
N GLY A 24 -33.19 -11.35 -6.32
CA GLY A 24 -32.08 -12.29 -6.08
C GLY A 24 -31.87 -13.38 -7.15
N GLY A 25 -32.49 -13.26 -8.34
CA GLY A 25 -32.41 -14.25 -9.42
C GLY A 25 -31.02 -14.34 -10.08
N TRP A 26 -30.69 -15.53 -10.61
CA TRP A 26 -29.39 -15.89 -11.21
C TRP A 26 -28.86 -14.88 -12.24
N LEU A 27 -29.74 -14.17 -12.95
CA LEU A 27 -29.36 -13.15 -13.93
C LEU A 27 -28.58 -11.99 -13.30
N ARG A 28 -28.94 -11.59 -12.07
CA ARG A 28 -28.28 -10.49 -11.36
C ARG A 28 -26.97 -10.93 -10.71
N VAL A 29 -26.85 -12.21 -10.33
CA VAL A 29 -25.58 -12.79 -9.87
C VAL A 29 -24.54 -12.74 -10.99
N TRP A 30 -24.91 -13.07 -12.23
CA TRP A 30 -24.00 -12.98 -13.36
C TRP A 30 -23.53 -11.55 -13.66
N ASP A 31 -24.44 -10.58 -13.57
CA ASP A 31 -24.13 -9.19 -13.89
C ASP A 31 -23.27 -8.52 -12.78
N VAL A 32 -23.53 -8.87 -11.52
CA VAL A 32 -22.75 -8.40 -10.37
C VAL A 32 -21.39 -9.11 -10.31
N ASP A 33 -21.32 -10.41 -10.61
CA ASP A 33 -20.06 -11.17 -10.64
C ASP A 33 -19.12 -10.64 -11.73
N ARG A 34 -19.66 -10.27 -12.90
CA ARG A 34 -18.87 -9.61 -13.95
C ARG A 34 -18.30 -8.26 -13.52
N GLN A 35 -19.08 -7.44 -12.80
CA GLN A 35 -18.61 -6.15 -12.30
C GLN A 35 -17.53 -6.30 -11.22
N VAL A 36 -17.70 -7.27 -10.31
CA VAL A 36 -16.70 -7.58 -9.27
C VAL A 36 -15.41 -8.11 -9.90
N THR A 37 -15.50 -8.97 -10.91
CA THR A 37 -14.34 -9.53 -11.60
C THR A 37 -13.56 -8.45 -12.35
N ALA A 38 -14.24 -7.55 -13.05
CA ALA A 38 -13.61 -6.43 -13.75
C ALA A 38 -12.91 -5.45 -12.80
N GLN A 39 -13.50 -5.16 -11.64
CA GLN A 39 -12.87 -4.29 -10.64
C GLN A 39 -11.66 -4.96 -9.97
N LYS A 40 -11.72 -6.26 -9.67
CA LYS A 40 -10.59 -7.01 -9.12
C LYS A 40 -9.38 -7.02 -10.07
N ALA A 41 -9.62 -7.20 -11.38
CA ALA A 41 -8.56 -7.15 -12.37
C ALA A 41 -7.85 -5.78 -12.42
N LYS A 42 -8.62 -4.68 -12.43
CA LYS A 42 -8.07 -3.31 -12.39
C LYS A 42 -7.30 -3.03 -11.10
N ASN A 43 -7.82 -3.47 -9.96
CA ASN A 43 -7.16 -3.25 -8.67
C ASN A 43 -5.83 -4.02 -8.57
N GLY A 44 -5.79 -5.25 -9.09
CA GLY A 44 -4.55 -6.04 -9.17
C GLY A 44 -3.46 -5.38 -10.03
N GLU A 45 -3.84 -4.76 -11.14
CA GLU A 45 -2.89 -4.01 -11.99
C GLU A 45 -2.36 -2.76 -11.28
N LEU A 46 -3.23 -2.00 -10.62
CA LEU A 46 -2.84 -0.81 -9.85
C LEU A 46 -1.93 -1.17 -8.67
N GLN A 47 -2.19 -2.29 -7.98
CA GLN A 47 -1.33 -2.78 -6.90
C GLN A 47 0.08 -3.11 -7.39
N ARG A 48 0.22 -3.76 -8.56
CA ARG A 48 1.54 -4.06 -9.14
C ARG A 48 2.32 -2.80 -9.49
N ARG A 49 1.65 -1.81 -10.09
CA ARG A 49 2.26 -0.51 -10.42
C ARG A 49 2.70 0.24 -9.16
N ASN A 50 1.85 0.29 -8.15
CA ASN A 50 2.20 0.90 -6.86
C ASN A 50 3.36 0.19 -6.17
N ALA A 51 3.42 -1.15 -6.20
CA ALA A 51 4.53 -1.90 -5.64
C ALA A 51 5.85 -1.59 -6.36
N GLY A 52 5.82 -1.45 -7.69
CA GLY A 52 6.99 -1.03 -8.48
C GLY A 52 7.45 0.38 -8.14
N LEU A 53 6.53 1.35 -8.11
CA LEU A 53 6.82 2.74 -7.75
C LEU A 53 7.34 2.86 -6.31
N ALA A 54 6.79 2.10 -5.37
CA ALA A 54 7.27 2.09 -3.98
C ALA A 54 8.69 1.54 -3.87
N ALA A 55 9.03 0.51 -4.65
CA ALA A 55 10.39 -0.02 -4.72
C ALA A 55 11.37 1.00 -5.33
N GLU A 56 10.96 1.69 -6.40
CA GLU A 56 11.77 2.72 -7.06
C GLU A 56 12.00 3.94 -6.15
N VAL A 57 10.98 4.38 -5.40
CA VAL A 57 11.13 5.43 -4.38
C VAL A 57 12.06 5.00 -3.27
N ASN A 58 11.99 3.74 -2.84
CA ASN A 58 12.88 3.23 -1.80
C ASN A 58 14.33 3.16 -2.29
N ASP A 59 14.56 2.68 -3.51
CA ASP A 59 15.89 2.62 -4.14
C ASP A 59 16.50 4.02 -4.31
N LEU A 60 15.70 4.99 -4.77
CA LEU A 60 16.13 6.39 -4.89
C LEU A 60 16.55 6.99 -3.54
N LYS A 61 15.80 6.69 -2.47
CA LYS A 61 16.14 7.15 -1.11
C LYS A 61 17.40 6.50 -0.58
N THR A 62 17.49 5.18 -0.64
CA THR A 62 18.67 4.45 -0.15
C THR A 62 19.92 4.80 -0.97
N GLY A 63 19.77 4.98 -2.28
CA GLY A 63 20.86 5.40 -3.16
C GLY A 63 21.37 6.81 -2.86
N THR A 64 20.51 7.76 -2.52
CA THR A 64 20.93 9.11 -2.11
C THR A 64 21.55 9.14 -0.71
N GLU A 65 20.98 8.40 0.24
CA GLU A 65 21.52 8.28 1.60
C GLU A 65 22.93 7.66 1.59
N ALA A 66 23.15 6.61 0.80
CA ALA A 66 24.46 5.96 0.69
C ALA A 66 25.54 6.89 0.11
N ILE A 67 25.15 7.77 -0.84
CA ILE A 67 26.07 8.77 -1.41
C ILE A 67 26.34 9.89 -0.39
N GLU A 68 25.33 10.33 0.33
CA GLU A 68 25.45 11.37 1.35
C GLU A 68 26.36 10.92 2.51
N GLU A 69 26.20 9.69 2.98
CA GLU A 69 27.06 9.12 4.01
C GLU A 69 28.52 9.08 3.55
N ARG A 70 28.78 8.63 2.32
CA ARG A 70 30.14 8.62 1.77
C ARG A 70 30.75 10.02 1.61
N ALA A 71 29.98 11.01 1.16
CA ALA A 71 30.44 12.39 1.03
C ALA A 71 30.77 13.03 2.40
N ARG A 72 29.98 12.71 3.42
CA ARG A 72 30.22 13.17 4.80
C ARG A 72 31.45 12.50 5.42
N PHE A 73 31.61 11.18 5.27
CA PHE A 73 32.70 10.43 5.89
C PHE A 73 34.06 10.57 5.18
N GLU A 74 34.10 10.53 3.84
CA GLU A 74 35.37 10.57 3.10
C GLU A 74 35.85 11.99 2.78
N LEU A 75 34.91 12.91 2.53
CA LEU A 75 35.22 14.25 2.03
C LEU A 75 34.93 15.35 3.04
N GLY A 76 34.38 15.00 4.22
CA GLY A 76 34.01 15.96 5.26
C GLY A 76 33.01 17.01 4.77
N MET A 77 32.24 16.70 3.73
CA MET A 77 31.31 17.65 3.13
C MET A 77 30.11 17.87 4.05
N VAL A 78 29.79 19.14 4.27
CA VAL A 78 28.65 19.59 5.07
C VAL A 78 27.75 20.44 4.18
N ARG A 79 26.43 20.37 4.38
CA ARG A 79 25.51 21.23 3.64
C ARG A 79 25.73 22.71 4.01
N PRO A 80 25.47 23.66 3.09
CA PRO A 80 25.71 25.09 3.33
C PRO A 80 24.97 25.68 4.54
N ASP A 81 23.89 25.03 4.97
CA ASP A 81 22.98 25.45 6.03
C ASP A 81 22.94 24.50 7.25
N GLU A 82 23.90 23.57 7.37
CA GLU A 82 23.93 22.56 8.44
C GLU A 82 24.99 22.86 9.52
N VAL A 83 24.61 22.69 10.80
CA VAL A 83 25.52 22.82 11.95
C VAL A 83 26.07 21.44 12.32
N PHE A 84 27.35 21.19 12.00
CA PHE A 84 28.02 19.92 12.26
C PHE A 84 28.76 19.95 13.61
N TYR A 85 28.38 19.04 14.53
CA TYR A 85 29.04 18.88 15.82
C TYR A 85 29.97 17.66 15.79
N GLN A 86 31.27 17.87 15.93
CA GLN A 86 32.25 16.79 16.05
C GLN A 86 32.74 16.70 17.50
N TYR A 87 32.52 15.55 18.15
CA TYR A 87 33.02 15.31 19.49
C TYR A 87 34.50 14.90 19.41
N VAL A 88 35.40 15.79 19.83
CA VAL A 88 36.82 15.46 19.95
C VAL A 88 37.05 14.98 21.38
N ASP A 89 37.36 13.70 21.55
CA ASP A 89 37.79 13.19 22.85
C ASP A 89 39.04 13.97 23.27
N GLN A 90 38.94 14.66 24.41
CA GLN A 90 40.05 15.44 24.96
C GLN A 90 41.20 14.48 25.23
N ALA A 91 42.34 14.73 24.58
CA ALA A 91 43.56 13.98 24.82
C ALA A 91 43.82 13.90 26.33
N PRO A 92 44.17 12.72 26.88
CA PRO A 92 44.38 12.55 28.30
C PRO A 92 45.39 13.61 28.77
N PRO A 93 45.14 14.29 29.90
CA PRO A 93 45.95 15.42 30.32
C PRO A 93 47.41 14.97 30.44
N THR A 94 48.26 15.48 29.53
CA THR A 94 49.71 15.36 29.63
C THR A 94 50.09 15.95 30.99
N THR A 95 50.31 15.05 31.95
CA THR A 95 50.79 15.42 33.28
C THR A 95 52.21 15.93 33.08
N VAL A 96 52.34 17.24 32.95
CA VAL A 96 53.63 17.94 32.97
C VAL A 96 54.16 17.78 34.38
N ALA A 97 54.98 16.74 34.59
CA ALA A 97 55.69 16.53 35.83
C ALA A 97 56.66 17.70 36.04
N VAL A 98 56.24 18.65 36.88
CA VAL A 98 57.11 19.69 37.42
C VAL A 98 58.17 19.00 38.27
N ARG A 99 59.31 18.67 37.66
CA ARG A 99 60.52 18.25 38.37
C ARG A 99 61.20 19.48 38.95
N GLY A 100 60.78 19.84 40.16
CA GLY A 100 61.44 20.85 40.99
C GLY A 100 61.71 20.30 42.38
N LYS A 101 62.90 19.73 42.57
CA LYS A 101 63.77 19.66 43.76
C LYS A 101 64.76 18.50 43.60
#